data_AF-A0A4S2GWU7-F1
#
_entry.id   AF-A0A4S2GWU7-F1
#
_cell.length_a   1.000
_cell.length_b   1.000
_cell.length_c   1.000
_cell.angle_alpha   90.00
_cell.angle_beta   90.00
_cell.angle_gamma   90.00
#
_symmetry.space_group_name_H-M   'P 1'
#
loop_
_entity.id
_entity.type
_entity.pdbx_description
1 polymer ?
#
loop_
_entity_poly.entity_id
_entity_poly.type
_entity_poly.pdbx_seq_one_letter_code
_entity_poly.pdbx_strand_id
1 'polypeptide(L)'
;MAAPKIEKLLTPYNFNDKNNVGRIKYIVIHYVGALGGAKANCQYYASKYIGASAHYFVGFSGEIWQSVDDGDIAWHCGASSYKHAECRNTNSIGIELCVRTKGSQAADSKDWYFEDATVKAAIELTKYLMQKYGVPASHVIRHYDVTGKICPNPYVYNTTKHIWDTFKKAITGGESTEQKGSMTKITGKAKATAEQMAAYIKAKNGSVAQSVIDMIPLYLSEGEAENIRGDIAFAQSCLETGNFTFSGSAVKLSQNNFCGMGVTKNGETGNSFSTPQLGIRAQVQHLKAYANTTKLKQDCIDPRFDLVSRGCAPYVEYLGIQENPKGKGWAAGAGYGGKILKILDAIKGAGSGQAGSGGQDSGKKPDDGGKQQAGFTPYLITTTCDVLNIRSGAGTGHSVVGAIREKAGKKNKYTIVEEKDGWGRLKSGEGWISLSYTKKAAASGGGTGFTPYLITTTCDVLNIRSGAGTGHSVVGAIREKAGKKNKYT
;
A
#
# COMPACT_ATOMS: atom_id res chain seq x y z
N MET A 1 -1.38 14.63 -23.01
CA MET A 1 -2.40 15.70 -22.98
C MET A 1 -1.89 16.87 -23.83
N ALA A 2 -2.75 17.55 -24.60
CA ALA A 2 -2.35 18.77 -25.29
C ALA A 2 -1.97 19.86 -24.26
N ALA A 3 -0.94 20.66 -24.54
CA ALA A 3 -0.57 21.75 -23.65
C ALA A 3 -1.72 22.78 -23.59
N PRO A 4 -2.12 23.25 -22.39
CA PRO A 4 -3.09 24.33 -22.29
C PRO A 4 -2.50 25.61 -22.89
N LYS A 5 -3.39 26.52 -23.33
CA LYS A 5 -2.97 27.85 -23.75
C LYS A 5 -2.44 28.61 -22.53
N ILE A 6 -1.16 29.00 -22.56
CA ILE A 6 -0.48 29.73 -21.49
C ILE A 6 0.02 31.05 -22.07
N GLU A 7 -0.51 32.15 -21.56
CA GLU A 7 0.02 33.49 -21.83
C GLU A 7 1.24 33.73 -20.94
N LYS A 8 2.23 34.50 -21.41
CA LYS A 8 3.46 34.77 -20.64
C LYS A 8 3.63 36.26 -20.36
N LEU A 9 3.92 36.58 -19.10
CA LEU A 9 4.46 37.86 -18.67
C LEU A 9 5.46 37.59 -17.56
N LEU A 10 6.68 37.24 -17.95
CA LEU A 10 7.72 36.86 -17.01
C LEU A 10 8.19 38.09 -16.23
N THR A 11 8.25 37.96 -14.91
CA THR A 11 8.77 39.02 -14.05
C THR A 11 10.29 39.11 -14.19
N PRO A 12 10.88 40.31 -14.32
CA PRO A 12 12.34 40.50 -14.22
C PRO A 12 12.82 40.52 -12.76
N TYR A 13 11.91 40.44 -11.79
CA TYR A 13 12.17 40.44 -10.34
C TYR A 13 11.59 39.19 -9.67
N ASN A 14 11.87 38.96 -8.39
CA ASN A 14 11.16 37.98 -7.54
C ASN A 14 11.36 36.50 -7.89
N PHE A 15 12.55 36.08 -8.32
CA PHE A 15 12.88 34.67 -8.50
C PHE A 15 14.39 34.47 -8.28
N ASN A 16 14.81 33.21 -8.12
CA ASN A 16 16.22 32.87 -8.27
C ASN A 16 16.42 32.17 -9.60
N ASP A 17 17.35 32.67 -10.41
CA ASP A 17 17.79 31.99 -11.63
C ASP A 17 18.42 30.65 -11.24
N LYS A 18 17.85 29.59 -11.79
CA LYS A 18 18.37 28.23 -11.62
C LYS A 18 18.45 27.48 -12.94
N ASN A 19 17.58 27.84 -13.90
CA ASN A 19 17.49 27.25 -15.22
C ASN A 19 17.56 25.71 -15.21
N ASN A 20 16.81 25.07 -14.30
CA ASN A 20 16.85 23.62 -14.12
C ASN A 20 15.49 23.05 -13.75
N VAL A 21 14.79 22.50 -14.74
CA VAL A 21 13.49 21.82 -14.55
C VAL A 21 13.60 20.50 -13.78
N GLY A 22 14.78 19.86 -13.71
CA GLY A 22 15.01 18.63 -12.96
C GLY A 22 14.80 18.78 -11.44
N ARG A 23 14.83 20.03 -10.94
CA ARG A 23 14.51 20.38 -9.55
C ARG A 23 13.04 20.11 -9.20
N ILE A 24 12.14 20.13 -10.17
CA ILE A 24 10.69 20.12 -9.95
C ILE A 24 10.28 18.73 -9.48
N LYS A 25 9.93 18.62 -8.19
CA LYS A 25 9.43 17.40 -7.55
C LYS A 25 8.00 17.55 -7.02
N TYR A 26 7.53 18.78 -6.83
CA TYR A 26 6.21 19.09 -6.29
C TYR A 26 5.49 20.16 -7.11
N ILE A 27 4.17 20.14 -7.04
CA ILE A 27 3.31 21.25 -7.47
C ILE A 27 2.52 21.70 -6.25
N VAL A 28 2.66 22.96 -5.87
CA VAL A 28 1.94 23.55 -4.74
C VAL A 28 0.80 24.40 -5.28
N ILE A 29 -0.41 24.12 -4.79
CA ILE A 29 -1.63 24.83 -5.12
C ILE A 29 -1.87 25.92 -4.08
N HIS A 30 -2.18 27.12 -4.57
CA HIS A 30 -2.40 28.32 -3.79
C HIS A 30 -3.70 29.02 -4.21
N TYR A 31 -4.05 30.07 -3.46
CA TYR A 31 -5.03 31.05 -3.90
C TYR A 31 -4.43 32.45 -3.79
N VAL A 32 -4.80 33.31 -4.73
CA VAL A 32 -4.41 34.71 -4.69
C VAL A 32 -5.12 35.37 -3.51
N GLY A 33 -4.38 35.87 -2.52
CA GLY A 33 -4.95 36.60 -1.37
C GLY A 33 -5.50 38.00 -1.72
N ALA A 34 -5.96 38.21 -2.95
CA ALA A 34 -6.45 39.45 -3.53
C ALA A 34 -7.44 39.15 -4.67
N LEU A 35 -8.18 40.18 -5.11
CA LEU A 35 -9.27 40.05 -6.09
C LEU A 35 -8.86 40.29 -7.55
N GLY A 36 -7.57 40.49 -7.82
CA GLY A 36 -7.06 40.69 -9.18
C GLY A 36 -7.11 39.41 -10.02
N GLY A 37 -7.36 39.54 -11.32
CA GLY A 37 -7.27 38.43 -12.28
C GLY A 37 -5.84 38.01 -12.60
N ALA A 38 -5.66 36.94 -13.40
CA ALA A 38 -4.34 36.32 -13.61
C ALA A 38 -3.30 37.27 -14.23
N LYS A 39 -3.69 38.01 -15.29
CA LYS A 39 -2.81 39.02 -15.92
C LYS A 39 -2.41 40.13 -14.95
N ALA A 40 -3.36 40.63 -14.16
CA ALA A 40 -3.11 41.71 -13.20
C ALA A 40 -2.10 41.29 -12.13
N ASN A 41 -2.17 40.03 -11.66
CA ASN A 41 -1.17 39.48 -10.75
C ASN A 41 0.21 39.40 -11.41
N CYS A 42 0.32 38.90 -12.65
CA CYS A 42 1.61 38.87 -13.35
C CYS A 42 2.19 40.29 -13.53
N GLN A 43 1.36 41.27 -13.89
CA GLN A 43 1.77 42.68 -14.00
C GLN A 43 2.26 43.23 -12.67
N TYR A 44 1.57 42.91 -11.57
CA TYR A 44 1.98 43.32 -10.23
C TYR A 44 3.36 42.76 -9.86
N TYR A 45 3.58 41.46 -10.01
CA TYR A 45 4.86 40.83 -9.67
C TYR A 45 5.99 41.24 -10.61
N ALA A 46 5.69 41.61 -11.87
CA ALA A 46 6.65 42.15 -12.82
C ALA A 46 7.00 43.63 -12.61
N SER A 47 6.21 44.37 -11.82
CA SER A 47 6.38 45.82 -11.69
C SER A 47 7.53 46.25 -10.78
N LYS A 48 7.92 45.42 -9.81
CA LYS A 48 8.97 45.72 -8.81
C LYS A 48 9.37 44.50 -8.00
N TYR A 49 10.38 44.65 -7.15
CA TYR A 49 10.69 43.69 -6.10
C TYR A 49 9.58 43.67 -5.03
N ILE A 50 8.98 42.51 -4.81
CA ILE A 50 7.92 42.22 -3.85
C ILE A 50 8.44 41.31 -2.73
N GLY A 51 9.40 40.43 -3.02
CA GLY A 51 9.81 39.37 -2.08
C GLY A 51 8.88 38.15 -2.08
N ALA A 52 8.02 38.01 -3.09
CA ALA A 52 7.17 36.85 -3.34
C ALA A 52 6.87 36.73 -4.84
N SER A 53 6.54 35.53 -5.30
CA SER A 53 6.08 35.28 -6.67
C SER A 53 5.47 33.88 -6.79
N ALA A 54 4.83 33.58 -7.92
CA ALA A 54 4.40 32.24 -8.29
C ALA A 54 4.73 31.97 -9.76
N HIS A 55 4.76 30.71 -10.16
CA HIS A 55 5.06 30.37 -11.55
C HIS A 55 3.85 30.64 -12.44
N TYR A 56 2.65 30.30 -11.96
CA TYR A 56 1.41 30.40 -12.72
C TYR A 56 0.30 31.09 -11.93
N PHE A 57 -0.52 31.86 -12.64
CA PHE A 57 -1.81 32.39 -12.17
C PHE A 57 -2.93 31.89 -13.07
N VAL A 58 -4.01 31.40 -12.46
CA VAL A 58 -5.21 30.92 -13.16
C VAL A 58 -6.38 31.83 -12.86
N GLY A 59 -6.95 32.45 -13.90
CA GLY A 59 -7.93 33.53 -13.78
C GLY A 59 -9.38 33.08 -13.83
N PHE A 60 -10.29 34.06 -13.75
CA PHE A 60 -11.72 33.82 -13.58
C PHE A 60 -12.41 33.22 -14.80
N SER A 61 -11.85 33.41 -15.99
CA SER A 61 -12.36 32.81 -17.24
C SER A 61 -11.58 31.55 -17.65
N GLY A 62 -10.69 31.07 -16.78
CA GLY A 62 -9.80 29.94 -17.06
C GLY A 62 -8.55 30.32 -17.84
N GLU A 63 -8.28 31.61 -18.04
CA GLU A 63 -7.03 32.08 -18.63
C GLU A 63 -5.84 31.76 -17.72
N ILE A 64 -4.76 31.25 -18.29
CA ILE A 64 -3.54 30.88 -17.56
C ILE A 64 -2.43 31.84 -17.96
N TRP A 65 -1.79 32.44 -16.96
CA TRP A 65 -0.63 33.31 -17.14
C TRP A 65 0.58 32.75 -16.40
N GLN A 66 1.72 32.72 -17.07
CA GLN A 66 3.02 32.37 -16.48
C GLN A 66 3.79 33.64 -16.11
N SER A 67 4.20 33.72 -14.85
CA SER A 67 4.96 34.85 -14.29
C SER A 67 6.43 34.53 -14.03
N VAL A 68 6.79 33.27 -13.78
CA VAL A 68 8.19 32.82 -13.60
C VAL A 68 8.40 31.60 -14.49
N ASP A 69 9.56 31.51 -15.15
CA ASP A 69 9.87 30.36 -15.99
C ASP A 69 9.98 29.08 -15.14
N ASP A 70 9.67 27.92 -15.73
CA ASP A 70 9.65 26.65 -14.99
C ASP A 70 11.07 26.27 -14.49
N GLY A 71 12.11 26.67 -15.23
CA GLY A 71 13.51 26.43 -14.85
C GLY A 71 13.92 27.16 -13.56
N ASP A 72 13.27 28.28 -13.26
CA ASP A 72 13.64 29.22 -12.20
C ASP A 72 12.79 29.09 -10.95
N ILE A 73 13.30 29.54 -9.82
CA ILE A 73 12.66 29.33 -8.52
C ILE A 73 11.79 30.54 -8.15
N ALA A 74 10.47 30.40 -8.28
CA ALA A 74 9.53 31.36 -7.69
C ALA A 74 9.48 31.28 -6.16
N TRP A 75 9.06 32.35 -5.50
CA TRP A 75 9.01 32.49 -4.04
C TRP A 75 7.57 32.41 -3.50
N HIS A 76 6.96 31.23 -3.54
CA HIS A 76 5.52 31.06 -3.25
C HIS A 76 5.23 30.38 -1.91
N CYS A 77 6.03 29.39 -1.48
CA CYS A 77 5.75 28.56 -0.30
C CYS A 77 6.82 28.65 0.80
N GLY A 78 7.55 29.77 0.86
CA GLY A 78 8.56 30.02 1.88
C GLY A 78 7.97 30.22 3.28
N ALA A 79 8.61 29.67 4.31
CA ALA A 79 8.27 29.90 5.72
C ALA A 79 9.49 29.73 6.64
N SER A 80 9.38 30.25 7.87
CA SER A 80 10.35 30.02 8.95
C SER A 80 10.26 28.60 9.54
N SER A 81 9.11 27.93 9.39
CA SER A 81 8.88 26.56 9.82
C SER A 81 8.02 25.82 8.81
N TYR A 82 8.37 24.56 8.54
CA TYR A 82 7.70 23.70 7.56
C TYR A 82 7.03 22.51 8.24
N LYS A 83 5.84 22.15 7.77
CA LYS A 83 5.14 20.92 8.13
C LYS A 83 5.54 19.77 7.22
N HIS A 84 5.72 20.06 5.93
CA HIS A 84 6.19 19.07 4.97
C HIS A 84 7.71 18.91 5.06
N ALA A 85 8.19 17.66 5.15
CA ALA A 85 9.61 17.35 5.29
C ALA A 85 10.45 17.91 4.13
N GLU A 86 10.00 17.70 2.89
CA GLU A 86 10.83 17.92 1.69
C GLU A 86 10.44 19.11 0.78
N CYS A 87 9.15 19.43 0.61
CA CYS A 87 8.70 20.45 -0.33
C CYS A 87 9.14 21.87 0.08
N ARG A 88 9.77 22.59 -0.86
CA ARG A 88 10.28 23.96 -0.73
C ARG A 88 10.09 24.71 -2.05
N ASN A 89 10.30 26.03 -2.06
CA ASN A 89 10.38 26.82 -3.31
C ASN A 89 11.37 26.17 -4.31
N THR A 90 12.51 25.71 -3.82
CA THR A 90 13.62 25.20 -4.64
C THR A 90 13.27 23.93 -5.44
N ASN A 91 12.28 23.14 -5.02
CA ASN A 91 11.91 21.88 -5.67
C ASN A 91 10.45 21.82 -6.12
N SER A 92 9.78 22.97 -6.26
CA SER A 92 8.37 23.00 -6.62
C SER A 92 8.00 24.07 -7.64
N ILE A 93 6.84 23.85 -8.26
CA ILE A 93 6.09 24.83 -9.05
C ILE A 93 4.92 25.32 -8.19
N GLY A 94 4.67 26.64 -8.21
CA GLY A 94 3.57 27.29 -7.51
C GLY A 94 2.49 27.75 -8.47
N ILE A 95 1.25 27.31 -8.24
CA ILE A 95 0.07 27.68 -9.04
C ILE A 95 -0.92 28.45 -8.14
N GLU A 96 -1.17 29.71 -8.48
CA GLU A 96 -2.07 30.62 -7.77
C GLU A 96 -3.43 30.68 -8.48
N LEU A 97 -4.50 30.24 -7.80
CA LEU A 97 -5.86 30.33 -8.32
C LEU A 97 -6.48 31.67 -7.90
N CYS A 98 -7.00 32.45 -8.85
CA CYS A 98 -7.74 33.66 -8.54
C CYS A 98 -9.04 33.33 -7.80
N VAL A 99 -9.40 34.13 -6.81
CA VAL A 99 -10.59 33.94 -5.96
C VAL A 99 -11.50 35.15 -5.97
N ARG A 100 -12.76 34.92 -5.58
CA ARG A 100 -13.69 35.95 -5.16
C ARG A 100 -14.05 35.77 -3.68
N THR A 101 -14.65 36.79 -3.10
CA THR A 101 -15.25 36.72 -1.76
C THR A 101 -16.73 37.08 -1.81
N LYS A 102 -17.53 36.51 -0.90
CA LYS A 102 -18.93 36.91 -0.65
C LYS A 102 -19.05 38.06 0.35
N GLY A 103 -17.96 38.45 0.98
CA GLY A 103 -17.96 39.44 2.04
C GLY A 103 -16.54 39.68 2.56
N SER A 104 -16.19 39.00 3.65
CA SER A 104 -14.92 39.24 4.34
C SER A 104 -13.71 38.80 3.53
N GLN A 105 -12.66 39.63 3.51
CA GLN A 105 -11.34 39.32 2.95
C GLN A 105 -10.33 38.88 4.02
N ALA A 106 -10.78 38.59 5.24
CA ALA A 106 -9.90 38.02 6.26
C ALA A 106 -9.37 36.65 5.80
N ALA A 107 -8.13 36.33 6.17
CA ALA A 107 -7.46 35.10 5.71
C ALA A 107 -8.11 33.82 6.24
N ASP A 108 -8.81 33.89 7.37
CA ASP A 108 -9.58 32.83 8.03
C ASP A 108 -11.08 32.87 7.69
N SER A 109 -11.51 33.81 6.84
CA SER A 109 -12.88 33.88 6.34
C SER A 109 -13.21 32.65 5.47
N LYS A 110 -14.44 32.15 5.60
CA LYS A 110 -15.00 31.09 4.74
C LYS A 110 -15.73 31.63 3.51
N ASP A 111 -15.68 32.95 3.29
CA ASP A 111 -16.35 33.63 2.19
C ASP A 111 -15.58 33.55 0.86
N TRP A 112 -14.31 33.16 0.91
CA TRP A 112 -13.49 32.96 -0.28
C TRP A 112 -14.00 31.78 -1.12
N TYR A 113 -14.07 31.95 -2.44
CA TYR A 113 -14.45 30.88 -3.37
C TYR A 113 -13.73 31.00 -4.73
N PHE A 114 -13.61 29.87 -5.42
CA PHE A 114 -13.12 29.80 -6.80
C PHE A 114 -14.27 29.78 -7.81
N GLU A 115 -14.04 30.34 -8.99
CA GLU A 115 -14.93 30.19 -10.14
C GLU A 115 -14.75 28.82 -10.82
N ASP A 116 -15.78 28.34 -11.52
CA ASP A 116 -15.73 27.04 -12.22
C ASP A 116 -14.63 26.98 -13.28
N ALA A 117 -14.49 28.04 -14.09
CA ALA A 117 -13.48 28.10 -15.12
C ALA A 117 -12.06 28.15 -14.52
N THR A 118 -11.87 28.82 -13.38
CA THR A 118 -10.60 28.83 -12.65
C THR A 118 -10.20 27.43 -12.20
N VAL A 119 -11.12 26.68 -11.57
CA VAL A 119 -10.84 25.32 -11.10
C VAL A 119 -10.59 24.38 -12.27
N LYS A 120 -11.39 24.45 -13.34
CA LYS A 120 -11.20 23.63 -14.54
C LYS A 120 -9.82 23.84 -15.17
N ALA A 121 -9.45 25.10 -15.41
CA ALA A 121 -8.14 25.43 -15.99
C ALA A 121 -6.98 25.06 -15.06
N ALA A 122 -7.14 25.21 -13.74
CA ALA A 122 -6.14 24.79 -12.78
C ALA A 122 -5.92 23.27 -12.79
N ILE A 123 -6.99 22.48 -12.94
CA ILE A 123 -6.89 21.02 -13.12
C ILE A 123 -6.11 20.69 -14.40
N GLU A 124 -6.47 21.31 -15.54
CA GLU A 124 -5.82 21.09 -16.83
C GLU A 124 -4.33 21.45 -16.77
N LEU A 125 -3.99 22.62 -16.22
CA LEU A 125 -2.62 23.07 -16.01
C LEU A 125 -1.84 22.11 -15.10
N THR A 126 -2.43 21.71 -13.99
CA THR A 126 -1.78 20.81 -13.03
C THR A 126 -1.47 19.46 -13.67
N LYS A 127 -2.43 18.87 -14.41
CA LYS A 127 -2.22 17.60 -15.13
C LYS A 127 -1.14 17.73 -16.19
N TYR A 128 -1.12 18.83 -16.93
CA TYR A 128 -0.08 19.12 -17.91
C TYR A 128 1.30 19.18 -17.27
N LEU A 129 1.46 19.93 -16.17
CA LEU A 129 2.73 20.07 -15.46
C LEU A 129 3.19 18.76 -14.78
N MET A 130 2.25 17.99 -14.22
CA MET A 130 2.52 16.65 -13.71
C MET A 130 3.11 15.75 -14.79
N GLN A 131 2.48 15.70 -15.95
CA GLN A 131 2.94 14.91 -17.09
C GLN A 131 4.31 15.41 -17.59
N LYS A 132 4.46 16.73 -17.76
CA LYS A 132 5.66 17.36 -18.30
C LYS A 132 6.91 17.10 -17.44
N TYR A 133 6.75 17.07 -16.12
CA TYR A 133 7.86 16.97 -15.17
C TYR A 133 7.93 15.65 -14.40
N GLY A 134 7.03 14.71 -14.67
CA GLY A 134 6.97 13.43 -13.95
C GLY A 134 6.61 13.60 -12.47
N VAL A 135 5.85 14.64 -12.11
CA VAL A 135 5.41 14.87 -10.73
C VAL A 135 4.20 13.99 -10.43
N PRO A 136 4.28 13.03 -9.48
CA PRO A 136 3.15 12.17 -9.17
C PRO A 136 2.03 12.97 -8.50
N ALA A 137 0.80 12.50 -8.61
CA ALA A 137 -0.34 13.19 -8.01
C ALA A 137 -0.17 13.36 -6.49
N SER A 138 0.48 12.43 -5.78
CA SER A 138 0.80 12.53 -4.35
C SER A 138 1.66 13.76 -4.01
N HIS A 139 2.40 14.30 -4.97
CA HIS A 139 3.24 15.49 -4.83
C HIS A 139 2.56 16.78 -5.32
N VAL A 140 1.26 16.71 -5.62
CA VAL A 140 0.41 17.89 -5.75
C VAL A 140 -0.25 18.18 -4.40
N ILE A 141 0.16 19.26 -3.77
CA ILE A 141 -0.17 19.58 -2.36
C ILE A 141 -0.60 21.04 -2.22
N ARG A 142 -1.25 21.39 -1.11
CA ARG A 142 -1.60 22.79 -0.78
C ARG A 142 -0.42 23.46 -0.10
N HIS A 143 -0.33 24.79 -0.19
CA HIS A 143 0.61 25.53 0.67
C HIS A 143 0.36 25.24 2.17
N TYR A 144 -0.89 24.98 2.56
CA TYR A 144 -1.27 24.49 3.88
C TYR A 144 -0.52 23.21 4.28
N ASP A 145 -0.37 22.25 3.37
CA ASP A 145 0.34 21.00 3.65
C ASP A 145 1.85 21.26 3.80
N VAL A 146 2.38 22.30 3.16
CA VAL A 146 3.80 22.70 3.23
C VAL A 146 4.13 23.40 4.56
N THR A 147 3.31 24.37 4.98
CA THR A 147 3.66 25.30 6.09
C THR A 147 2.59 25.40 7.19
N GLY A 148 1.38 24.93 6.95
CA GLY A 148 0.20 25.16 7.80
C GLY A 148 -0.53 26.47 7.51
N LYS A 149 -0.06 27.28 6.56
CA LYS A 149 -0.75 28.52 6.15
C LYS A 149 -2.13 28.20 5.56
N ILE A 150 -3.17 28.95 5.91
CA ILE A 150 -4.54 28.81 5.37
C ILE A 150 -4.55 29.21 3.88
N CYS A 151 -4.01 28.36 3.02
CA CYS A 151 -3.77 28.59 1.61
C CYS A 151 -3.67 27.25 0.87
N PRO A 152 -4.52 26.96 -0.14
CA PRO A 152 -5.65 27.77 -0.59
C PRO A 152 -6.79 27.74 0.43
N ASN A 153 -7.25 28.90 0.90
CA ASN A 153 -8.33 28.98 1.90
C ASN A 153 -9.56 28.14 1.51
N PRO A 154 -10.14 28.24 0.30
CA PRO A 154 -11.32 27.45 -0.06
C PRO A 154 -11.10 25.93 0.00
N TYR A 155 -9.86 25.47 -0.21
CA TYR A 155 -9.45 24.06 -0.13
C TYR A 155 -8.96 23.64 1.27
N VAL A 156 -8.75 24.57 2.18
CA VAL A 156 -8.49 24.28 3.61
C VAL A 156 -9.80 24.09 4.34
N TYR A 157 -10.77 24.99 4.13
CA TYR A 157 -12.07 24.90 4.81
C TYR A 157 -13.06 23.97 4.13
N ASN A 158 -12.95 23.75 2.81
CA ASN A 158 -13.87 22.90 2.04
C ASN A 158 -15.36 23.29 2.20
N THR A 159 -15.65 24.59 2.34
CA THR A 159 -17.00 25.13 2.56
C THR A 159 -17.70 25.61 1.28
N THR A 160 -17.11 25.36 0.12
CA THR A 160 -17.64 25.79 -1.19
C THR A 160 -17.92 24.58 -2.09
N LYS A 161 -18.51 24.80 -3.26
CA LYS A 161 -18.71 23.74 -4.27
C LYS A 161 -17.40 23.06 -4.70
N HIS A 162 -16.29 23.80 -4.65
CA HIS A 162 -14.98 23.31 -5.03
C HIS A 162 -14.20 22.95 -3.77
N ILE A 163 -13.98 21.65 -3.57
CA ILE A 163 -13.24 21.14 -2.41
C ILE A 163 -11.96 20.43 -2.85
N TRP A 164 -11.01 20.32 -1.93
CA TRP A 164 -9.68 19.78 -2.22
C TRP A 164 -9.71 18.35 -2.76
N ASP A 165 -10.51 17.47 -2.16
CA ASP A 165 -10.55 16.07 -2.56
C ASP A 165 -11.09 15.89 -3.99
N THR A 166 -12.04 16.73 -4.40
CA THR A 166 -12.55 16.76 -5.78
C THR A 166 -11.48 17.25 -6.75
N PHE A 167 -10.72 18.29 -6.39
CA PHE A 167 -9.58 18.76 -7.19
C PHE A 167 -8.53 17.65 -7.34
N LYS A 168 -8.15 17.00 -6.23
CA LYS A 168 -7.22 15.87 -6.20
C LYS A 168 -7.67 14.71 -7.09
N LYS A 169 -8.94 14.35 -7.00
CA LYS A 169 -9.56 13.32 -7.85
C LYS A 169 -9.57 13.70 -9.33
N ALA A 170 -9.72 14.98 -9.65
CA ALA A 170 -9.72 15.44 -11.03
C ALA A 170 -8.31 15.45 -11.66
N ILE A 171 -7.27 15.83 -10.90
CA ILE A 171 -5.87 15.89 -11.39
C ILE A 171 -5.18 14.54 -11.46
N THR A 172 -5.61 13.54 -10.69
CA THR A 172 -5.21 12.15 -10.94
C THR A 172 -5.75 11.66 -12.29
N GLY A 173 -6.62 12.47 -12.93
CA GLY A 173 -7.47 12.03 -14.02
C GLY A 173 -8.45 10.97 -13.54
N GLY A 174 -9.52 10.77 -14.30
CA GLY A 174 -9.98 9.41 -14.56
C GLY A 174 -8.92 8.61 -15.35
N GLU A 175 -7.66 8.69 -14.93
CA GLU A 175 -6.52 7.93 -15.39
C GLU A 175 -5.71 7.47 -14.16
N SER A 176 -6.39 6.70 -13.29
CA SER A 176 -5.83 5.36 -13.06
C SER A 176 -5.57 4.76 -14.44
N THR A 177 -4.49 4.03 -14.63
CA THR A 177 -4.49 3.01 -15.67
C THR A 177 -5.62 2.01 -15.36
N GLU A 178 -6.85 2.38 -15.70
CA GLU A 178 -7.99 1.53 -15.90
C GLU A 178 -8.63 2.06 -17.17
N GLN A 179 -8.45 1.25 -18.20
CA GLN A 179 -9.32 1.17 -19.36
C GLN A 179 -10.73 1.67 -19.02
N LYS A 180 -11.30 2.54 -19.86
CA LYS A 180 -12.74 2.46 -20.08
C LYS A 180 -13.00 1.12 -20.79
N GLY A 181 -13.04 0.09 -19.98
CA GLY A 181 -13.12 -1.31 -20.32
C GLY A 181 -13.50 -2.07 -19.05
N SER A 182 -14.70 -1.79 -18.52
CA SER A 182 -15.35 -2.54 -17.44
C SER A 182 -14.62 -2.51 -16.09
N MET A 183 -15.24 -1.92 -15.07
CA MET A 183 -14.98 -2.33 -13.68
C MET A 183 -14.88 -3.86 -13.59
N THR A 184 -14.00 -4.36 -12.75
CA THR A 184 -13.68 -5.79 -12.73
C THR A 184 -14.84 -6.56 -12.15
N LYS A 185 -15.65 -7.21 -13.00
CA LYS A 185 -16.74 -8.07 -12.54
C LYS A 185 -16.20 -9.19 -11.66
N ILE A 186 -16.86 -9.40 -10.53
CA ILE A 186 -16.63 -10.56 -9.66
C ILE A 186 -17.15 -11.84 -10.33
N THR A 187 -18.17 -11.71 -11.18
CA THR A 187 -18.73 -12.82 -11.96
C THR A 187 -17.92 -13.13 -13.20
N GLY A 188 -17.99 -14.39 -13.64
CA GLY A 188 -17.37 -14.88 -14.87
C GLY A 188 -16.25 -15.89 -14.62
N LYS A 189 -15.59 -16.29 -15.71
CA LYS A 189 -14.45 -17.22 -15.66
C LYS A 189 -13.21 -16.53 -15.09
N ALA A 190 -12.43 -17.29 -14.32
CA ALA A 190 -11.12 -16.85 -13.87
C ALA A 190 -10.23 -16.48 -15.07
N LYS A 191 -9.41 -15.44 -14.90
CA LYS A 191 -8.45 -14.97 -15.91
C LYS A 191 -7.02 -15.43 -15.61
N ALA A 192 -6.69 -15.72 -14.36
CA ALA A 192 -5.41 -16.31 -13.98
C ALA A 192 -5.49 -17.84 -13.87
N THR A 193 -4.40 -18.52 -14.20
CA THR A 193 -4.28 -19.98 -14.10
C THR A 193 -3.81 -20.44 -12.71
N ALA A 194 -3.95 -21.73 -12.41
CA ALA A 194 -3.47 -22.30 -11.15
C ALA A 194 -1.94 -22.18 -11.03
N GLU A 195 -1.21 -22.32 -12.14
CA GLU A 195 0.25 -22.18 -12.19
C GLU A 195 0.68 -20.75 -11.86
N GLN A 196 -0.04 -19.76 -12.40
CA GLN A 196 0.20 -18.35 -12.10
C GLN A 196 -0.05 -18.04 -10.61
N MET A 197 -1.15 -18.56 -10.05
CA MET A 197 -1.45 -18.43 -8.62
C MET A 197 -0.38 -19.09 -7.74
N ALA A 198 0.07 -20.30 -8.13
CA ALA A 198 1.10 -21.05 -7.43
C ALA A 198 2.46 -20.35 -7.49
N ALA A 199 2.83 -19.83 -8.67
CA ALA A 199 4.08 -19.08 -8.87
C ALA A 199 4.08 -17.80 -8.02
N TYR A 200 2.98 -17.04 -8.05
CA TYR A 200 2.83 -15.84 -7.24
C TYR A 200 2.99 -16.13 -5.75
N ILE A 201 2.27 -17.13 -5.22
CA ILE A 201 2.29 -17.37 -3.77
C ILE A 201 3.63 -17.90 -3.29
N LYS A 202 4.31 -18.76 -4.08
CA LYS A 202 5.67 -19.20 -3.79
C LYS A 202 6.66 -18.04 -3.77
N ALA A 203 6.51 -17.07 -4.70
CA ALA A 203 7.35 -15.88 -4.75
C ALA A 203 7.10 -14.92 -3.56
N LYS A 204 5.87 -14.83 -3.07
CA LYS A 204 5.51 -13.94 -1.94
C LYS A 204 5.69 -14.57 -0.56
N ASN A 205 5.59 -15.88 -0.49
CA ASN A 205 5.75 -16.67 0.72
C ASN A 205 6.62 -17.89 0.38
N GLY A 206 7.93 -17.72 0.51
CA GLY A 206 8.89 -18.81 0.24
C GLY A 206 8.75 -20.01 1.18
N SER A 207 8.03 -19.85 2.30
CA SER A 207 7.69 -20.90 3.27
C SER A 207 6.23 -21.33 3.18
N VAL A 208 5.54 -21.05 2.06
CA VAL A 208 4.14 -21.43 1.88
C VAL A 208 3.97 -22.94 2.05
N ALA A 209 2.98 -23.35 2.86
CA ALA A 209 2.70 -24.76 3.07
C ALA A 209 2.25 -25.43 1.77
N GLN A 210 2.68 -26.67 1.53
CA GLN A 210 2.28 -27.42 0.34
C GLN A 210 0.76 -27.56 0.22
N SER A 211 0.05 -27.69 1.33
CA SER A 211 -1.42 -27.72 1.36
C SER A 211 -2.08 -26.46 0.80
N VAL A 212 -1.43 -25.30 0.86
CA VAL A 212 -1.90 -24.05 0.23
C VAL A 212 -1.73 -24.12 -1.29
N ILE A 213 -0.68 -24.76 -1.79
CA ILE A 213 -0.48 -24.99 -3.22
C ILE A 213 -1.49 -26.00 -3.74
N ASP A 214 -1.69 -27.10 -3.01
CA ASP A 214 -2.58 -28.20 -3.38
C ASP A 214 -4.05 -27.77 -3.45
N MET A 215 -4.45 -26.73 -2.71
CA MET A 215 -5.82 -26.21 -2.73
C MET A 215 -6.08 -25.14 -3.80
N ILE A 216 -5.07 -24.63 -4.52
CA ILE A 216 -5.26 -23.60 -5.57
C ILE A 216 -6.29 -24.04 -6.63
N PRO A 217 -6.27 -25.29 -7.16
CA PRO A 217 -7.28 -25.75 -8.11
C PRO A 217 -8.71 -25.66 -7.57
N LEU A 218 -8.91 -25.76 -6.25
CA LEU A 218 -10.23 -25.66 -5.63
C LEU A 218 -10.84 -24.25 -5.80
N TYR A 219 -10.04 -23.19 -5.80
CA TYR A 219 -10.53 -21.83 -6.08
C TYR A 219 -11.13 -21.72 -7.48
N LEU A 220 -10.47 -22.34 -8.47
CA LEU A 220 -10.95 -22.35 -9.85
C LEU A 220 -12.22 -23.18 -9.99
N SER A 221 -12.26 -24.40 -9.44
CA SER A 221 -13.42 -25.28 -9.55
C SER A 221 -14.66 -24.75 -8.81
N GLU A 222 -14.48 -24.26 -7.58
CA GLU A 222 -15.59 -23.69 -6.80
C GLU A 222 -16.08 -22.36 -7.42
N GLY A 223 -15.17 -21.52 -7.93
CA GLY A 223 -15.52 -20.32 -8.67
C GLY A 223 -16.33 -20.62 -9.93
N GLU A 224 -15.88 -21.56 -10.75
CA GLU A 224 -16.58 -21.96 -11.98
C GLU A 224 -17.99 -22.50 -11.70
N ALA A 225 -18.15 -23.33 -10.65
CA ALA A 225 -19.45 -23.85 -10.24
C ALA A 225 -20.47 -22.71 -10.02
N GLU A 226 -20.04 -21.62 -9.37
CA GLU A 226 -20.93 -20.50 -9.01
C GLU A 226 -20.95 -19.33 -10.01
N ASN A 227 -20.19 -19.40 -11.12
CA ASN A 227 -19.93 -18.31 -12.06
C ASN A 227 -19.28 -17.08 -11.38
N ILE A 228 -18.33 -17.35 -10.50
CA ILE A 228 -17.53 -16.39 -9.77
C ILE A 228 -16.06 -16.61 -10.13
N ARG A 229 -15.34 -15.51 -10.24
CA ARG A 229 -13.92 -15.53 -10.54
C ARG A 229 -13.10 -16.07 -9.37
N GLY A 230 -12.73 -17.35 -9.46
CA GLY A 230 -11.90 -18.05 -8.46
C GLY A 230 -10.52 -17.40 -8.24
N ASP A 231 -9.95 -16.79 -9.28
CA ASP A 231 -8.71 -16.02 -9.19
C ASP A 231 -8.84 -14.76 -8.32
N ILE A 232 -10.01 -14.11 -8.32
CA ILE A 232 -10.32 -13.00 -7.40
C ILE A 232 -10.43 -13.52 -5.96
N ALA A 233 -11.11 -14.66 -5.75
CA ALA A 233 -11.20 -15.27 -4.42
C ALA A 233 -9.81 -15.62 -3.87
N PHE A 234 -8.93 -16.19 -4.69
CA PHE A 234 -7.55 -16.47 -4.28
C PHE A 234 -6.75 -15.19 -3.97
N ALA A 235 -6.86 -14.16 -4.82
CA ALA A 235 -6.21 -12.87 -4.59
C ALA A 235 -6.69 -12.21 -3.28
N GLN A 236 -7.99 -12.27 -3.01
CA GLN A 236 -8.57 -11.83 -1.74
C GLN A 236 -8.00 -12.65 -0.57
N SER A 237 -7.88 -13.97 -0.69
CA SER A 237 -7.30 -14.78 0.37
C SER A 237 -5.85 -14.44 0.67
N CYS A 238 -5.06 -14.15 -0.37
CA CYS A 238 -3.70 -13.63 -0.21
C CYS A 238 -3.69 -12.30 0.56
N LEU A 239 -4.66 -11.41 0.32
CA LEU A 239 -4.77 -10.16 1.06
C LEU A 239 -5.07 -10.41 2.56
N GLU A 240 -6.11 -11.21 2.84
CA GLU A 240 -6.62 -11.42 4.20
C GLU A 240 -5.67 -12.21 5.11
N THR A 241 -4.88 -13.10 4.52
CA THR A 241 -3.96 -13.97 5.26
C THR A 241 -2.52 -13.46 5.26
N GLY A 242 -2.25 -12.33 4.59
CA GLY A 242 -0.88 -11.85 4.38
C GLY A 242 -0.06 -12.85 3.56
N ASN A 243 -0.57 -13.28 2.40
CA ASN A 243 -0.02 -14.31 1.53
C ASN A 243 0.18 -15.65 2.25
N PHE A 244 -0.85 -16.11 2.98
CA PHE A 244 -0.86 -17.37 3.74
C PHE A 244 0.26 -17.48 4.78
N THR A 245 0.79 -16.36 5.25
CA THR A 245 1.69 -16.33 6.42
C THR A 245 0.89 -16.34 7.72
N PHE A 246 -0.36 -15.85 7.68
CA PHE A 246 -1.25 -15.65 8.83
C PHE A 246 -0.66 -14.76 9.94
N SER A 247 0.45 -14.05 9.64
CA SER A 247 1.10 -13.17 10.59
C SER A 247 0.18 -11.99 10.90
N GLY A 248 -0.29 -11.89 12.14
CA GLY A 248 -1.26 -10.88 12.56
C GLY A 248 -2.68 -11.10 12.02
N SER A 249 -2.97 -12.27 11.43
CA SER A 249 -4.32 -12.62 10.97
C SER A 249 -5.17 -13.13 12.14
N ALA A 250 -6.46 -12.81 12.12
CA ALA A 250 -7.44 -13.30 13.10
C ALA A 250 -7.86 -14.77 12.86
N VAL A 251 -7.41 -15.35 11.75
CA VAL A 251 -7.67 -16.73 11.35
C VAL A 251 -6.36 -17.49 11.16
N LYS A 252 -6.42 -18.82 11.26
CA LYS A 252 -5.29 -19.73 11.08
C LYS A 252 -5.51 -20.63 9.87
N LEU A 253 -4.42 -21.18 9.31
CA LEU A 253 -4.48 -22.14 8.21
C LEU A 253 -5.43 -23.32 8.51
N SER A 254 -5.40 -23.85 9.74
CA SER A 254 -6.24 -24.98 10.16
C SER A 254 -7.74 -24.69 10.19
N GLN A 255 -8.16 -23.43 10.17
CA GLN A 255 -9.58 -23.05 10.16
C GLN A 255 -10.18 -23.13 8.76
N ASN A 256 -9.36 -23.29 7.71
CA ASN A 256 -9.80 -23.23 6.32
C ASN A 256 -10.59 -21.96 5.98
N ASN A 257 -10.39 -20.87 6.72
CA ASN A 257 -11.07 -19.60 6.52
C ASN A 257 -10.08 -18.59 5.98
N PHE A 258 -9.89 -18.59 4.66
CA PHE A 258 -8.84 -17.82 4.03
C PHE A 258 -9.28 -16.38 3.70
N CYS A 259 -10.53 -16.01 3.96
CA CYS A 259 -11.05 -14.67 3.68
C CYS A 259 -11.45 -13.90 4.95
N GLY A 260 -11.03 -14.35 6.13
CA GLY A 260 -11.34 -13.70 7.41
C GLY A 260 -12.84 -13.69 7.75
N MET A 261 -13.61 -14.64 7.22
CA MET A 261 -15.07 -14.66 7.36
C MET A 261 -15.49 -14.74 8.83
N GLY A 262 -16.40 -13.86 9.25
CA GLY A 262 -16.89 -13.83 10.62
C GLY A 262 -15.98 -13.12 11.63
N VAL A 263 -14.85 -12.56 11.20
CA VAL A 263 -14.05 -11.66 12.05
C VAL A 263 -14.71 -10.28 12.04
N THR A 264 -15.47 -9.95 13.07
CA THR A 264 -16.18 -8.65 13.13
C THR A 264 -15.54 -7.65 14.07
N LYS A 265 -14.70 -8.11 14.99
CA LYS A 265 -13.96 -7.27 15.96
C LYS A 265 -12.57 -7.84 16.25
N ASN A 266 -11.68 -6.97 16.73
CA ASN A 266 -10.35 -7.38 17.19
C ASN A 266 -10.47 -8.39 18.33
N GLY A 267 -9.80 -9.54 18.20
CA GLY A 267 -9.83 -10.63 19.18
C GLY A 267 -10.84 -11.74 18.91
N GLU A 268 -11.73 -11.58 17.93
CA GLU A 268 -12.62 -12.67 17.50
C GLU A 268 -11.88 -13.64 16.58
N THR A 269 -12.05 -14.94 16.82
CA THR A 269 -11.65 -15.96 15.86
C THR A 269 -12.76 -16.12 14.83
N GLY A 270 -12.42 -15.98 13.54
CA GLY A 270 -13.39 -16.16 12.45
C GLY A 270 -13.98 -17.57 12.39
N ASN A 271 -14.91 -17.76 11.45
CA ASN A 271 -15.52 -19.06 11.14
C ASN A 271 -14.45 -20.13 10.84
N SER A 272 -14.81 -21.41 11.00
CA SER A 272 -13.95 -22.53 10.64
C SER A 272 -14.70 -23.55 9.78
N PHE A 273 -14.00 -24.15 8.82
CA PHE A 273 -14.57 -25.12 7.89
C PHE A 273 -13.78 -26.43 7.95
N SER A 274 -14.47 -27.55 7.79
CA SER A 274 -13.86 -28.88 7.99
C SER A 274 -12.84 -29.24 6.90
N THR A 275 -12.93 -28.66 5.70
CA THR A 275 -11.96 -28.85 4.62
C THR A 275 -11.63 -27.52 3.92
N PRO A 276 -10.45 -27.42 3.27
CA PRO A 276 -10.11 -26.28 2.42
C PRO A 276 -11.18 -26.00 1.36
N GLN A 277 -11.73 -27.06 0.75
CA GLN A 277 -12.80 -26.95 -0.25
C GLN A 277 -14.04 -26.24 0.29
N LEU A 278 -14.52 -26.62 1.49
CA LEU A 278 -15.70 -26.00 2.09
C LEU A 278 -15.46 -24.54 2.48
N GLY A 279 -14.26 -24.21 2.94
CA GLY A 279 -13.89 -22.83 3.23
C GLY A 279 -13.82 -21.94 1.99
N ILE A 280 -13.21 -22.45 0.92
CA ILE A 280 -13.16 -21.79 -0.38
C ILE A 280 -14.57 -21.64 -0.97
N ARG A 281 -15.41 -22.68 -0.87
CA ARG A 281 -16.82 -22.62 -1.27
C ARG A 281 -17.56 -21.52 -0.54
N ALA A 282 -17.45 -21.46 0.78
CA ALA A 282 -18.09 -20.41 1.57
C ALA A 282 -17.64 -19.01 1.11
N GLN A 283 -16.34 -18.80 0.87
CA GLN A 283 -15.82 -17.53 0.35
C GLN A 283 -16.41 -17.18 -1.02
N VAL A 284 -16.45 -18.15 -1.95
CA VAL A 284 -17.02 -17.96 -3.29
C VAL A 284 -18.51 -17.61 -3.21
N GLN A 285 -19.26 -18.27 -2.34
CA GLN A 285 -20.66 -17.96 -2.08
C GLN A 285 -20.83 -16.56 -1.50
N HIS A 286 -19.95 -16.14 -0.58
CA HIS A 286 -19.98 -14.78 -0.03
C HIS A 286 -19.73 -13.73 -1.11
N LEU A 287 -18.72 -13.95 -1.97
CA LEU A 287 -18.47 -13.10 -3.14
C LEU A 287 -19.66 -13.07 -4.10
N LYS A 288 -20.34 -14.21 -4.31
CA LYS A 288 -21.57 -14.26 -5.11
C LYS A 288 -22.70 -13.45 -4.51
N ALA A 289 -22.89 -13.51 -3.18
CA ALA A 289 -23.88 -12.70 -2.48
C ALA A 289 -23.66 -11.22 -2.76
N TYR A 290 -22.42 -10.73 -2.66
CA TYR A 290 -22.07 -9.36 -3.04
C TYR A 290 -22.30 -9.08 -4.53
N ALA A 291 -21.92 -10.00 -5.41
CA ALA A 291 -21.88 -9.76 -6.84
C ALA A 291 -23.25 -9.74 -7.53
N ASN A 292 -24.20 -10.59 -7.12
CA ASN A 292 -25.50 -10.72 -7.78
C ASN A 292 -26.58 -11.43 -6.93
N THR A 293 -27.79 -11.51 -7.47
CA THR A 293 -28.97 -12.14 -6.85
C THR A 293 -29.27 -13.56 -7.37
N THR A 294 -28.46 -14.10 -8.29
CA THR A 294 -28.65 -15.45 -8.85
C THR A 294 -28.51 -16.50 -7.75
N LYS A 295 -29.39 -17.50 -7.72
CA LYS A 295 -29.35 -18.59 -6.73
C LYS A 295 -28.00 -19.33 -6.76
N LEU A 296 -27.59 -19.84 -5.59
CA LEU A 296 -26.44 -20.76 -5.50
C LEU A 296 -26.74 -22.02 -6.31
N LYS A 297 -25.70 -22.60 -6.91
CA LYS A 297 -25.82 -23.88 -7.62
C LYS A 297 -25.53 -25.07 -6.69
N GLN A 298 -24.81 -24.83 -5.62
CA GLN A 298 -24.47 -25.82 -4.59
C GLN A 298 -25.13 -25.46 -3.25
N ASP A 299 -25.10 -26.39 -2.31
CA ASP A 299 -25.56 -26.17 -0.94
C ASP A 299 -24.84 -24.96 -0.31
N CYS A 300 -25.60 -24.14 0.42
CA CYS A 300 -25.07 -22.97 1.09
C CYS A 300 -24.19 -23.38 2.28
N ILE A 301 -22.88 -23.12 2.16
CA ILE A 301 -21.87 -23.33 3.22
C ILE A 301 -21.54 -22.01 3.92
N ASP A 302 -21.68 -20.88 3.23
CA ASP A 302 -21.51 -19.55 3.80
C ASP A 302 -22.57 -19.27 4.88
N PRO A 303 -22.19 -19.21 6.18
CA PRO A 303 -23.15 -18.98 7.27
C PRO A 303 -23.59 -17.51 7.34
N ARG A 304 -23.02 -16.63 6.51
CA ARG A 304 -23.32 -15.19 6.46
C ARG A 304 -23.98 -14.79 5.14
N PHE A 305 -24.36 -15.77 4.30
CA PHE A 305 -24.89 -15.51 2.96
C PHE A 305 -26.12 -14.58 3.00
N ASP A 306 -27.02 -14.83 3.94
CA ASP A 306 -28.26 -14.05 4.11
C ASP A 306 -28.06 -12.69 4.79
N LEU A 307 -26.88 -12.43 5.35
CA LEU A 307 -26.55 -11.13 5.97
C LEU A 307 -26.13 -10.08 4.93
N VAL A 308 -25.78 -10.51 3.71
CA VAL A 308 -25.35 -9.61 2.64
C VAL A 308 -26.57 -9.07 1.90
N SER A 309 -26.65 -7.74 1.76
CA SER A 309 -27.59 -7.13 0.81
C SER A 309 -27.21 -7.54 -0.61
N ARG A 310 -27.85 -8.58 -1.16
CA ARG A 310 -27.36 -9.27 -2.35
C ARG A 310 -27.30 -8.37 -3.59
N GLY A 311 -26.24 -8.52 -4.40
CA GLY A 311 -26.00 -7.69 -5.58
C GLY A 311 -25.60 -6.23 -5.28
N CYS A 312 -25.12 -5.95 -4.07
CA CYS A 312 -24.67 -4.61 -3.70
C CYS A 312 -23.28 -4.25 -4.24
N ALA A 313 -22.45 -5.22 -4.63
CA ALA A 313 -21.09 -4.99 -5.14
C ALA A 313 -20.77 -5.92 -6.34
N PRO A 314 -21.30 -5.64 -7.55
CA PRO A 314 -21.03 -6.44 -8.75
C PRO A 314 -19.57 -6.45 -9.23
N TYR A 315 -18.77 -5.50 -8.75
CA TYR A 315 -17.38 -5.29 -9.16
C TYR A 315 -16.43 -5.37 -7.96
N VAL A 316 -15.20 -5.85 -8.17
CA VAL A 316 -14.18 -6.02 -7.11
C VAL A 316 -13.92 -4.72 -6.37
N GLU A 317 -13.88 -3.61 -7.11
CA GLU A 317 -13.70 -2.25 -6.65
C GLU A 317 -14.76 -1.87 -5.60
N TYR A 318 -15.98 -2.38 -5.75
CA TYR A 318 -17.11 -2.14 -4.85
C TYR A 318 -17.14 -3.06 -3.62
N LEU A 319 -16.17 -3.96 -3.46
CA LEU A 319 -16.01 -4.70 -2.20
C LEU A 319 -15.51 -3.79 -1.07
N GLY A 320 -14.94 -2.63 -1.37
CA GLY A 320 -14.67 -1.59 -0.36
C GLY A 320 -15.90 -0.73 -0.12
N ILE A 321 -16.32 -0.57 1.14
CA ILE A 321 -17.51 0.23 1.50
C ILE A 321 -17.37 1.68 1.03
N GLN A 322 -16.16 2.24 1.13
CA GLN A 322 -15.87 3.63 0.76
C GLN A 322 -15.95 3.86 -0.76
N GLU A 323 -15.63 2.83 -1.55
CA GLU A 323 -15.61 2.87 -3.01
C GLU A 323 -16.94 2.47 -3.65
N ASN A 324 -17.84 1.87 -2.87
CA ASN A 324 -19.14 1.42 -3.36
C ASN A 324 -20.19 2.55 -3.27
N PRO A 325 -20.87 2.91 -4.38
CA PRO A 325 -21.91 3.94 -4.37
C PRO A 325 -23.12 3.60 -3.49
N LYS A 326 -23.32 2.32 -3.14
CA LYS A 326 -24.38 1.88 -2.22
C LYS A 326 -23.97 1.95 -0.74
N GLY A 327 -22.73 2.34 -0.42
CA GLY A 327 -22.21 2.35 0.95
C GLY A 327 -22.22 0.97 1.62
N LYS A 328 -22.14 -0.10 0.81
CA LYS A 328 -22.07 -1.50 1.24
C LYS A 328 -20.80 -2.13 0.69
N GLY A 329 -20.29 -3.19 1.29
CA GLY A 329 -19.04 -3.80 0.86
C GLY A 329 -18.58 -4.85 1.84
N TRP A 330 -17.55 -5.59 1.44
CA TRP A 330 -16.89 -6.59 2.27
C TRP A 330 -16.09 -5.94 3.40
N ALA A 331 -15.36 -4.86 3.10
CA ALA A 331 -14.44 -4.23 4.04
C ALA A 331 -14.72 -2.73 4.23
N ALA A 332 -14.60 -2.26 5.48
CA ALA A 332 -14.77 -0.86 5.84
C ALA A 332 -13.57 0.03 5.47
N GLY A 333 -12.38 -0.56 5.34
CA GLY A 333 -11.16 0.16 4.99
C GLY A 333 -11.15 0.61 3.53
N ALA A 334 -10.68 1.85 3.31
CA ALA A 334 -10.54 2.40 1.96
C ALA A 334 -9.55 1.60 1.09
N GLY A 335 -9.83 1.59 -0.21
CA GLY A 335 -9.02 0.99 -1.26
C GLY A 335 -9.01 -0.54 -1.26
N TYR A 336 -9.97 -1.19 -0.60
CA TYR A 336 -9.99 -2.65 -0.45
C TYR A 336 -9.98 -3.39 -1.79
N GLY A 337 -10.92 -3.05 -2.68
CA GLY A 337 -10.98 -3.64 -4.03
C GLY A 337 -9.70 -3.43 -4.83
N GLY A 338 -9.12 -2.23 -4.76
CA GLY A 338 -7.85 -1.91 -5.41
C GLY A 338 -6.66 -2.75 -4.90
N LYS A 339 -6.64 -3.14 -3.61
CA LYS A 339 -5.61 -4.05 -3.07
C LYS A 339 -5.76 -5.46 -3.64
N ILE A 340 -6.99 -5.96 -3.78
CA ILE A 340 -7.28 -7.26 -4.42
C ILE A 340 -6.81 -7.22 -5.88
N LEU A 341 -7.14 -6.16 -6.62
CA LEU A 341 -6.75 -6.03 -8.03
C LEU A 341 -5.24 -5.98 -8.22
N LYS A 342 -4.50 -5.28 -7.35
CA LYS A 342 -3.03 -5.27 -7.37
C LYS A 342 -2.44 -6.66 -7.20
N ILE A 343 -3.00 -7.47 -6.30
CA ILE A 343 -2.57 -8.87 -6.10
C ILE A 343 -2.92 -9.70 -7.35
N LEU A 344 -4.13 -9.54 -7.88
CA LEU A 344 -4.59 -10.24 -9.07
C LEU A 344 -3.75 -9.92 -10.32
N ASP A 345 -3.33 -8.66 -10.49
CA ASP A 345 -2.44 -8.26 -11.58
C ASP A 345 -1.05 -8.88 -11.41
N ALA A 346 -0.51 -8.91 -10.18
CA ALA A 346 0.74 -9.59 -9.89
C ALA A 346 0.66 -11.11 -10.14
N ILE A 347 -0.48 -11.75 -9.83
CA ILE A 347 -0.73 -13.16 -10.14
C ILE A 347 -0.66 -13.40 -11.65
N LYS A 348 -1.42 -12.62 -12.44
CA LYS A 348 -1.41 -12.75 -13.91
C LYS A 348 -0.02 -12.52 -14.51
N GLY A 349 0.77 -11.62 -13.92
CA GLY A 349 2.14 -11.33 -14.34
C GLY A 349 3.16 -12.45 -14.02
N ALA A 350 2.88 -13.30 -13.03
CA ALA A 350 3.80 -14.33 -12.55
C ALA A 350 4.10 -15.45 -13.58
N GLY A 351 3.38 -15.50 -14.70
CA GLY A 351 3.60 -16.45 -15.79
C GLY A 351 4.38 -15.93 -17.00
N SER A 352 4.88 -14.68 -16.97
CA SER A 352 5.50 -14.02 -18.15
C SER A 352 7.02 -14.23 -18.30
N GLY A 353 7.63 -15.08 -17.47
CA GLY A 353 9.06 -15.40 -17.54
C GLY A 353 9.34 -16.77 -18.15
N GLN A 354 9.19 -16.92 -19.47
CA GLN A 354 9.99 -17.80 -20.34
C GLN A 354 9.45 -17.78 -21.79
N ALA A 355 10.06 -16.97 -22.66
CA ALA A 355 10.03 -17.15 -24.12
C ALA A 355 11.19 -16.38 -24.78
N GLY A 356 12.12 -17.10 -25.44
CA GLY A 356 13.18 -16.60 -26.33
C GLY A 356 14.48 -16.16 -25.62
N SER A 357 15.69 -16.52 -26.05
CA SER A 357 16.16 -17.07 -27.33
C SER A 357 17.28 -18.10 -27.13
N GLY A 358 17.26 -19.15 -27.96
CA GLY A 358 18.43 -19.99 -28.18
C GLY A 358 19.55 -19.20 -28.84
N GLY A 359 20.75 -19.38 -28.31
CA GLY A 359 22.02 -19.02 -28.93
C GLY A 359 23.03 -20.05 -28.46
N GLN A 360 23.52 -20.86 -29.41
CA GLN A 360 24.59 -21.82 -29.19
C GLN A 360 25.85 -21.06 -28.74
N ASP A 361 26.41 -21.45 -27.60
CA ASP A 361 27.86 -21.36 -27.42
C ASP A 361 28.38 -22.60 -26.69
N SER A 362 29.31 -23.25 -27.36
CA SER A 362 30.00 -24.46 -26.98
C SER A 362 31.10 -24.14 -25.98
N GLY A 363 30.86 -24.43 -24.71
CA GLY A 363 31.85 -24.24 -23.64
C GLY A 363 31.85 -25.41 -22.66
N LYS A 364 32.74 -26.37 -22.94
CA LYS A 364 33.20 -27.49 -22.12
C LYS A 364 32.90 -27.40 -20.60
N LYS A 365 32.20 -28.42 -20.09
CA LYS A 365 32.08 -28.76 -18.66
C LYS A 365 33.49 -28.93 -18.04
N PRO A 366 33.69 -28.48 -16.79
CA PRO A 366 34.40 -29.31 -15.82
C PRO A 366 33.41 -29.75 -14.74
N ASP A 367 33.41 -31.05 -14.48
CA ASP A 367 33.01 -31.61 -13.18
C ASP A 367 33.85 -30.96 -12.08
N ASP A 368 33.21 -30.56 -10.98
CA ASP A 368 33.62 -31.03 -9.66
C ASP A 368 32.69 -30.53 -8.53
N GLY A 369 32.36 -31.47 -7.64
CA GLY A 369 32.29 -31.21 -6.21
C GLY A 369 31.00 -30.57 -5.67
N GLY A 370 30.05 -31.41 -5.27
CA GLY A 370 29.03 -31.00 -4.32
C GLY A 370 29.63 -30.44 -3.03
N LYS A 371 29.18 -29.24 -2.64
CA LYS A 371 29.19 -28.77 -1.24
C LYS A 371 27.86 -28.08 -0.93
N GLN A 372 27.09 -28.72 -0.07
CA GLN A 372 25.96 -28.15 0.65
C GLN A 372 26.39 -26.82 1.29
N GLN A 373 25.77 -25.71 0.88
CA GLN A 373 25.98 -24.42 1.53
C GLN A 373 25.21 -24.45 2.87
N ALA A 374 25.97 -24.51 3.97
CA ALA A 374 25.45 -24.54 5.32
C ALA A 374 24.47 -23.37 5.55
N GLY A 375 23.29 -23.67 6.07
CA GLY A 375 22.28 -22.67 6.41
C GLY A 375 22.84 -21.66 7.41
N PHE A 376 22.61 -20.37 7.15
CA PHE A 376 22.99 -19.30 8.06
C PHE A 376 22.37 -19.53 9.44
N THR A 377 23.20 -19.63 10.48
CA THR A 377 22.73 -19.82 11.86
C THR A 377 22.48 -18.47 12.51
N PRO A 378 21.22 -18.13 12.90
CA PRO A 378 20.93 -16.86 13.53
C PRO A 378 21.67 -16.67 14.85
N TYR A 379 22.08 -15.43 15.14
CA TYR A 379 22.74 -15.10 16.39
C TYR A 379 22.30 -13.73 16.93
N LEU A 380 22.55 -13.51 18.22
CA LEU A 380 22.19 -12.27 18.90
C LEU A 380 23.32 -11.24 18.86
N ILE A 381 22.97 -9.97 18.72
CA ILE A 381 23.87 -8.82 18.85
C ILE A 381 23.32 -7.80 19.84
N THR A 382 24.18 -6.91 20.33
CA THR A 382 23.82 -5.64 20.98
C THR A 382 24.45 -4.48 20.20
N THR A 383 23.83 -3.30 20.17
CA THR A 383 24.42 -2.12 19.51
C THR A 383 25.56 -1.53 20.35
N THR A 384 26.54 -0.89 19.70
CA THR A 384 27.65 -0.17 20.35
C THR A 384 27.50 1.36 20.30
N CYS A 385 26.49 1.86 19.60
CA CYS A 385 26.17 3.28 19.47
C CYS A 385 24.76 3.59 19.98
N ASP A 386 24.47 4.87 20.21
CA ASP A 386 23.16 5.28 20.73
C ASP A 386 22.08 5.40 19.66
N VAL A 387 22.48 5.62 18.41
CA VAL A 387 21.56 5.60 17.26
C VAL A 387 22.20 4.79 16.13
N LEU A 388 21.53 3.72 15.71
CA LEU A 388 21.94 2.90 14.57
C LEU A 388 20.84 2.89 13.51
N ASN A 389 21.13 3.37 12.31
CA ASN A 389 20.17 3.39 11.21
C ASN A 389 19.85 1.98 10.70
N ILE A 390 18.58 1.72 10.43
CA ILE A 390 18.07 0.53 9.75
C ILE A 390 17.81 0.91 8.29
N ARG A 391 18.30 0.10 7.35
CA ARG A 391 18.23 0.37 5.91
C ARG A 391 17.44 -0.70 5.16
N SER A 392 16.88 -0.31 4.02
CA SER A 392 16.12 -1.21 3.13
C SER A 392 16.95 -2.33 2.51
N GLY A 393 18.29 -2.22 2.53
CA GLY A 393 19.21 -3.22 2.01
C GLY A 393 20.60 -3.13 2.67
N ALA A 394 21.44 -4.12 2.40
CA ALA A 394 22.82 -4.23 2.90
C ALA A 394 23.73 -3.19 2.21
N GLY A 395 23.82 -1.98 2.76
CA GLY A 395 24.70 -0.94 2.24
C GLY A 395 24.26 0.49 2.58
N THR A 396 25.20 1.44 2.59
CA THR A 396 24.91 2.86 2.84
C THR A 396 24.15 3.54 1.70
N GLY A 397 24.15 2.96 0.50
CA GLY A 397 23.37 3.42 -0.66
C GLY A 397 21.88 3.09 -0.59
N HIS A 398 21.45 2.26 0.36
CA HIS A 398 20.04 1.94 0.57
C HIS A 398 19.36 2.98 1.47
N SER A 399 18.08 3.25 1.20
CA SER A 399 17.28 4.20 1.97
C SER A 399 17.23 3.83 3.46
N VAL A 400 17.28 4.84 4.33
CA VAL A 400 17.04 4.66 5.77
C VAL A 400 15.53 4.47 5.97
N VAL A 401 15.16 3.33 6.56
CA VAL A 401 13.75 2.93 6.80
C VAL A 401 13.38 2.94 8.28
N GLY A 402 14.38 3.10 9.17
CA GLY A 402 14.19 3.18 10.61
C GLY A 402 15.49 3.46 11.33
N ALA A 403 15.46 3.48 12.66
CA ALA A 403 16.66 3.56 13.49
C ALA A 403 16.44 2.89 14.85
N ILE A 404 17.43 2.15 15.32
CA ILE A 404 17.55 1.68 16.70
C ILE A 404 18.06 2.85 17.54
N ARG A 405 17.33 3.25 18.59
CA ARG A 405 17.69 4.35 19.49
C ARG A 405 17.77 3.83 20.92
N GLU A 406 18.96 3.84 21.52
CA GLU A 406 19.23 3.21 22.82
C GLU A 406 20.12 4.08 23.70
N LYS A 407 19.81 4.17 25.00
CA LYS A 407 20.60 4.94 25.98
C LYS A 407 21.87 4.19 26.38
N ALA A 408 22.96 4.93 26.64
CA ALA A 408 24.19 4.38 27.18
C ALA A 408 23.91 3.54 28.45
N GLY A 409 24.42 2.30 28.50
CA GLY A 409 24.23 1.36 29.62
C GLY A 409 22.95 0.50 29.59
N LYS A 410 22.02 0.70 28.63
CA LYS A 410 20.81 -0.13 28.45
C LYS A 410 20.62 -0.52 26.98
N LYS A 411 21.35 -1.53 26.52
CA LYS A 411 21.30 -2.03 25.13
C LYS A 411 20.47 -3.31 25.05
N ASN A 412 19.50 -3.35 24.13
CA ASN A 412 18.69 -4.53 23.84
C ASN A 412 19.45 -5.52 22.94
N LYS A 413 18.97 -6.76 22.92
CA LYS A 413 19.51 -7.81 22.04
C LYS A 413 18.65 -7.94 20.77
N TYR A 414 19.32 -8.03 19.62
CA TYR A 414 18.68 -8.18 18.31
C TYR A 414 19.16 -9.45 17.62
N THR A 415 18.27 -10.16 16.93
CA THR A 415 18.64 -11.39 16.21
C THR A 415 18.97 -11.07 14.75
N ILE A 416 20.17 -11.46 14.32
CA ILE A 416 20.58 -11.43 12.91
C ILE A 416 20.23 -12.76 12.27
N VAL A 417 19.56 -12.72 11.13
CA VAL A 417 19.09 -13.92 10.37
C VAL A 417 19.73 -14.04 8.99
N GLU A 418 20.53 -13.04 8.60
CA GLU A 418 21.30 -13.03 7.36
C GLU A 418 22.45 -12.03 7.50
N GLU A 419 23.62 -12.34 6.94
CA GLU A 419 24.75 -11.41 6.80
C GLU A 419 25.06 -11.19 5.32
N LYS A 420 25.36 -9.95 4.95
CA LYS A 420 25.86 -9.60 3.62
C LYS A 420 26.75 -8.36 3.70
N ASP A 421 27.99 -8.48 3.24
CA ASP A 421 28.93 -7.36 3.07
C ASP A 421 29.10 -6.45 4.32
N GLY A 422 29.14 -7.04 5.51
CA GLY A 422 29.24 -6.31 6.79
C GLY A 422 27.92 -5.75 7.35
N TRP A 423 26.78 -6.16 6.77
CA TRP A 423 25.44 -5.83 7.24
C TRP A 423 24.70 -7.08 7.73
N GLY A 424 23.85 -6.91 8.73
CA GLY A 424 23.00 -7.96 9.28
C GLY A 424 21.53 -7.64 9.11
N ARG A 425 20.74 -8.61 8.61
CA ARG A 425 19.28 -8.49 8.52
C ARG A 425 18.63 -8.85 9.86
N LEU A 426 17.79 -7.96 10.38
CA LEU A 426 17.04 -8.17 11.61
C LEU A 426 15.95 -9.24 11.42
N LYS A 427 15.78 -10.14 12.39
CA LYS A 427 14.68 -11.12 12.45
C LYS A 427 13.29 -10.46 12.45
N SER A 428 13.19 -9.22 12.95
CA SER A 428 11.96 -8.43 12.94
C SER A 428 11.45 -8.11 11.53
N GLY A 429 12.33 -8.19 10.51
CA GLY A 429 12.01 -7.79 9.15
C GLY A 429 12.11 -6.28 8.89
N GLU A 430 12.51 -5.48 9.90
CA GLU A 430 12.59 -4.02 9.80
C GLU A 430 13.69 -3.53 8.85
N GLY A 431 14.70 -4.37 8.58
CA GLY A 431 15.73 -4.08 7.57
C GLY A 431 17.12 -4.53 7.99
N TRP A 432 18.12 -3.89 7.39
CA TRP A 432 19.54 -4.18 7.54
C TRP A 432 20.24 -3.14 8.41
N ILE A 433 21.12 -3.61 9.31
CA ILE A 433 21.96 -2.75 10.15
C ILE A 433 23.44 -3.02 9.87
N SER A 434 24.27 -2.00 10.02
CA SER A 434 25.72 -2.16 9.87
C SER A 434 26.29 -2.88 11.10
N LEU A 435 26.92 -4.03 10.88
CA LEU A 435 27.45 -4.87 11.97
C LEU A 435 28.69 -4.25 12.62
N SER A 436 29.35 -3.30 11.96
CA SER A 436 30.46 -2.50 12.52
C SER A 436 30.07 -1.73 13.78
N TYR A 437 28.77 -1.50 14.00
CA TYR A 437 28.22 -0.84 15.20
C TYR A 437 27.50 -1.81 16.13
N THR A 438 27.90 -3.09 16.12
CA THR A 438 27.30 -4.14 16.93
C THR A 438 28.37 -5.04 17.57
N LYS A 439 27.98 -5.75 18.64
CA LYS A 439 28.78 -6.80 19.27
C LYS A 439 27.95 -8.07 19.37
N LYS A 440 28.49 -9.22 18.96
CA LYS A 440 27.81 -10.51 19.16
C LYS A 440 27.64 -10.77 20.65
N ALA A 441 26.42 -11.10 21.08
CA ALA A 441 26.15 -11.46 22.46
C ALA A 441 26.78 -12.84 22.73
N ALA A 442 27.53 -12.97 23.83
CA ALA A 442 28.11 -14.24 24.22
C ALA A 442 27.00 -15.30 24.37
N ALA A 443 27.25 -16.52 23.88
CA ALA A 443 26.39 -17.65 24.14
C ALA A 443 26.34 -17.85 25.67
N SER A 444 25.17 -17.62 26.27
CA SER A 444 24.95 -17.94 27.67
C SER A 444 25.03 -19.46 27.81
N GLY A 445 26.13 -19.95 28.36
CA GLY A 445 26.26 -21.33 28.80
C GLY A 445 25.31 -21.61 29.96
N GLY A 446 24.70 -22.79 29.93
CA GLY A 446 23.97 -23.38 31.07
C GLY A 446 22.44 -23.36 30.94
N GLY A 447 21.87 -24.46 30.46
CA GLY A 447 20.43 -24.73 30.47
C GLY A 447 19.99 -25.38 29.16
N THR A 448 19.76 -26.68 29.17
CA THR A 448 19.43 -27.53 28.00
C THR A 448 18.38 -26.87 27.10
N GLY A 449 18.80 -26.48 25.89
CA GLY A 449 17.92 -25.96 24.86
C GLY A 449 16.85 -27.01 24.54
N PHE A 450 15.60 -26.68 24.86
CA PHE A 450 14.46 -27.48 24.43
C PHE A 450 14.44 -27.49 22.90
N THR A 451 14.73 -28.66 22.34
CA THR A 451 14.55 -28.94 20.92
C THR A 451 13.20 -29.63 20.80
N PRO A 452 12.19 -29.04 20.12
CA PRO A 452 10.92 -29.72 19.93
C PRO A 452 11.15 -31.04 19.19
N TYR A 453 10.50 -32.10 19.65
CA TYR A 453 10.57 -33.43 19.06
C TYR A 453 9.17 -34.05 18.99
N LEU A 454 8.97 -34.91 18.00
CA LEU A 454 7.69 -35.58 17.81
C LEU A 454 7.48 -36.66 18.88
N ILE A 455 6.29 -36.70 19.46
CA ILE A 455 5.85 -37.78 20.35
C ILE A 455 4.71 -38.59 19.74
N THR A 456 4.57 -39.85 20.18
CA THR A 456 3.43 -40.73 19.87
C THR A 456 2.76 -41.11 21.18
N THR A 457 1.43 -40.95 21.26
CA THR A 457 0.68 -41.25 22.48
C THR A 457 0.49 -42.76 22.67
N THR A 458 0.67 -43.23 23.90
CA THR A 458 0.48 -44.65 24.23
C THR A 458 -0.93 -44.97 24.72
N CYS A 459 -1.71 -43.95 25.12
CA CYS A 459 -3.07 -44.06 25.62
C CYS A 459 -4.12 -43.52 24.64
N ASP A 460 -5.36 -43.97 24.80
CA ASP A 460 -6.50 -43.52 23.97
C ASP A 460 -6.90 -42.07 24.25
N VAL A 461 -6.63 -41.59 25.48
CA VAL A 461 -6.90 -40.21 25.89
C VAL A 461 -5.72 -39.66 26.67
N LEU A 462 -5.09 -38.60 26.16
CA LEU A 462 -4.03 -37.86 26.83
C LEU A 462 -4.52 -36.45 27.18
N ASN A 463 -4.66 -36.15 28.46
CA ASN A 463 -5.09 -34.82 28.92
C ASN A 463 -3.96 -33.79 28.79
N ILE A 464 -4.27 -32.65 28.19
CA ILE A 464 -3.40 -31.47 28.10
C ILE A 464 -3.72 -30.57 29.30
N ARG A 465 -2.69 -30.14 30.03
CA ARG A 465 -2.83 -29.36 31.26
C ARG A 465 -2.24 -27.96 31.13
N SER A 466 -2.71 -27.04 31.97
CA SER A 466 -2.29 -25.63 32.00
C SER A 466 -0.84 -25.40 32.48
N GLY A 467 -0.19 -26.43 33.02
CA GLY A 467 1.19 -26.37 33.50
C GLY A 467 1.81 -27.75 33.67
N ALA A 468 3.08 -27.78 34.05
CA ALA A 468 3.85 -29.01 34.18
C ALA A 468 3.46 -29.77 35.47
N GLY A 469 2.71 -30.86 35.32
CA GLY A 469 2.32 -31.75 36.43
C GLY A 469 0.83 -32.04 36.50
N THR A 470 0.46 -33.10 37.22
CA THR A 470 -0.93 -33.59 37.30
C THR A 470 -1.84 -32.71 38.17
N GLY A 471 -1.27 -31.81 38.97
CA GLY A 471 -2.02 -30.83 39.78
C GLY A 471 -2.57 -29.62 39.01
N HIS A 472 -2.16 -29.43 37.75
CA HIS A 472 -2.66 -28.36 36.89
C HIS A 472 -4.00 -28.72 36.24
N SER A 473 -4.87 -27.72 36.06
CA SER A 473 -6.18 -27.89 35.42
C SER A 473 -6.07 -28.46 34.01
N VAL A 474 -6.98 -29.37 33.66
CA VAL A 474 -7.08 -29.92 32.30
C VAL A 474 -7.67 -28.84 31.39
N VAL A 475 -6.95 -28.49 30.33
CA VAL A 475 -7.32 -27.45 29.35
C VAL A 475 -7.65 -28.04 27.98
N GLY A 476 -7.43 -29.34 27.78
CA GLY A 476 -7.77 -30.07 26.57
C GLY A 476 -7.46 -31.55 26.69
N ALA A 477 -7.75 -32.33 25.65
CA ALA A 477 -7.35 -33.73 25.58
C ALA A 477 -7.09 -34.15 24.13
N ILE A 478 -6.02 -34.91 23.91
CA ILE A 478 -5.79 -35.67 22.68
C ILE A 478 -6.56 -36.98 22.82
N ARG A 479 -7.46 -37.27 21.88
CA ARG A 479 -8.24 -38.51 21.85
C ARG A 479 -7.92 -39.26 20.57
N GLU A 480 -7.39 -40.47 20.69
CA GLU A 480 -7.07 -41.33 19.56
C GLU A 480 -7.99 -42.55 19.53
N LYS A 481 -8.43 -42.97 18.34
CA LYS A 481 -9.14 -44.23 18.16
C LYS A 481 -8.13 -45.38 18.16
N ALA A 482 -8.43 -46.46 18.88
CA ALA A 482 -7.61 -47.67 18.90
C ALA A 482 -7.21 -48.09 17.46
N GLY A 483 -5.90 -48.12 17.19
CA GLY A 483 -5.34 -48.49 15.88
C GLY A 483 -4.96 -47.36 14.93
N LYS A 484 -5.21 -46.08 15.24
CA LYS A 484 -4.71 -44.92 14.47
C LYS A 484 -4.03 -43.90 15.38
N LYS A 485 -2.70 -43.98 15.49
CA LYS A 485 -1.88 -43.06 16.30
C LYS A 485 -1.23 -42.00 15.43
N ASN A 486 -1.45 -40.73 15.75
CA ASN A 486 -0.85 -39.59 15.05
C ASN A 486 0.41 -39.11 15.79
N LYS A 487 1.30 -38.41 15.07
CA LYS A 487 2.50 -37.79 15.66
C LYS A 487 2.20 -36.33 15.99
N TYR A 488 2.64 -35.86 17.15
CA TYR A 488 2.40 -34.50 17.65
C TYR A 488 3.73 -33.79 17.93
N THR A 489 3.82 -32.50 17.58
CA THR A 489 4.98 -31.62 17.80
C THR A 489 4.75 -30.66 18.96
#